data_AF-A0A5C7GZM4-F1
#
_entry.id   AF-A0A5C7GZM4-F1
#
_cell.length_a   1.000
_cell.length_b   1.000
_cell.length_c   1.000
_cell.angle_alpha   90.00
_cell.angle_beta   90.00
_cell.angle_gamma   90.00
#
_symmetry.space_group_name_H-M   'P 1'
#
loop_
_entity.id
_entity.type
_entity.pdbx_description
1 polymer ?
#
loop_
_entity_poly.entity_id
_entity_poly.type
_entity_poly.pdbx_seq_one_letter_code
_entity_poly.pdbx_strand_id
1 'polypeptide(L)'
;MAFRSLVTTQTLTRGAKSVGFGLRGLQTFTLPDLDYDYGALEPAISGEIMQLHHQKHHQTYITNYNKALEQLDEAMTKGDASTVVKLQSAIKFNGGGHVNHSIFWKNLTPANEGGGEPPHGSLGWAIDTHFGSFEALIQKMNAEGAAVQGSGWVWLGLDKDFKKLVVETTANQDPLVTKGASLVPLLGIDVWEHAYYLQYKNVRPDYLKNIWKVVNWKYAGAVYDKESP
;
A
#
# COMPACT_ATOMS: atom_id res chain seq x y z
N MET A 1 -22.34 57.87 38.95
CA MET A 1 -21.03 57.57 38.35
C MET A 1 -21.26 56.58 37.22
N ALA A 2 -20.91 56.97 36.00
CA ALA A 2 -21.10 56.20 34.79
C ALA A 2 -19.94 55.22 34.59
N PHE A 3 -20.23 54.00 34.14
CA PHE A 3 -19.25 53.15 33.47
C PHE A 3 -19.84 52.70 32.12
N ARG A 4 -19.41 53.40 31.07
CA ARG A 4 -19.52 52.99 29.68
C ARG A 4 -18.41 51.97 29.43
N SER A 5 -18.73 50.74 29.06
CA SER A 5 -17.74 49.81 28.51
C SER A 5 -17.73 49.97 26.99
N LEU A 6 -16.55 50.28 26.45
CA LEU A 6 -16.30 50.46 25.03
C LEU A 6 -16.40 49.11 24.30
N VAL A 7 -17.29 49.03 23.31
CA VAL A 7 -17.21 48.03 22.24
C VAL A 7 -16.17 48.54 21.25
N THR A 8 -15.03 47.87 21.15
CA THR A 8 -14.02 48.15 20.13
C THR A 8 -14.27 47.23 18.94
N THR A 9 -14.92 47.75 17.90
CA THR A 9 -14.96 47.13 16.57
C THR A 9 -13.58 47.30 15.94
N GLN A 10 -12.74 46.27 15.99
CA GLN A 10 -11.55 46.20 15.14
C GLN A 10 -11.95 45.67 13.76
N THR A 11 -12.11 46.58 12.82
CA THR A 11 -12.08 46.29 11.39
C THR A 11 -10.67 45.84 11.01
N LEU A 12 -10.47 44.52 10.85
CA LEU A 12 -9.26 43.99 10.23
C LEU A 12 -9.33 44.24 8.72
N THR A 13 -8.69 45.33 8.29
CA THR A 13 -8.42 45.64 6.89
C THR A 13 -7.52 44.59 6.24
N ARG A 14 -8.00 44.10 5.09
CA ARG A 14 -7.32 43.23 4.11
C ARG A 14 -5.82 43.50 3.98
N GLY A 15 -5.03 42.50 4.36
CA GLY A 15 -3.74 42.19 3.74
C GLY A 15 -3.87 40.90 2.96
N ALA A 16 -4.63 40.91 1.86
CA ALA A 16 -4.72 39.77 0.96
C ALA A 16 -3.39 39.64 0.20
N LYS A 17 -2.40 39.00 0.80
CA LYS A 17 -1.38 38.30 0.02
C LYS A 17 -2.12 37.14 -0.64
N SER A 18 -2.45 37.30 -1.92
CA SER A 18 -2.78 36.17 -2.76
C SER A 18 -1.55 35.26 -2.76
N VAL A 19 -1.54 34.29 -1.85
CA VAL A 19 -0.78 33.07 -2.07
C VAL A 19 -1.46 32.48 -3.28
N GLY A 20 -0.87 32.71 -4.46
CA GLY A 20 -1.23 31.98 -5.65
C GLY A 20 -1.02 30.52 -5.29
N PHE A 21 -2.11 29.83 -4.96
CA PHE A 21 -2.18 28.39 -5.12
C PHE A 21 -1.93 28.19 -6.61
N GLY A 22 -0.65 27.99 -6.96
CA GLY A 22 -0.30 27.50 -8.27
C GLY A 22 -1.19 26.29 -8.51
N LEU A 23 -1.94 26.33 -9.60
CA LEU A 23 -2.74 25.21 -10.08
C LEU A 23 -1.82 23.99 -10.17
N ARG A 24 -1.76 23.19 -9.09
CA ARG A 24 -1.27 21.83 -9.19
C ARG A 24 -2.34 21.13 -10.00
N GLY A 25 -2.09 21.01 -11.31
CA GLY A 25 -2.96 20.22 -12.17
C GLY A 25 -3.17 18.85 -11.54
N LEU A 26 -4.41 18.39 -11.57
CA LEU A 26 -4.78 17.08 -11.06
C LEU A 26 -3.92 16.01 -11.75
N GLN A 27 -3.13 15.27 -10.97
CA GLN A 27 -2.33 14.17 -11.49
C GLN A 27 -3.18 12.90 -11.52
N THR A 28 -3.29 12.28 -12.69
CA THR A 28 -3.92 10.97 -12.86
C THR A 28 -2.88 9.86 -12.85
N PHE A 29 -3.34 8.65 -12.53
CA PHE A 29 -2.54 7.44 -12.45
C PHE A 29 -2.85 6.50 -13.62
N THR A 30 -1.86 5.71 -14.04
CA THR A 30 -1.98 4.68 -15.08
C THR A 30 -1.55 3.33 -14.53
N LEU A 31 -2.06 2.25 -15.13
CA LEU A 31 -1.65 0.90 -14.77
C LEU A 31 -0.15 0.72 -15.09
N PRO A 32 0.71 0.40 -14.11
CA PRO A 32 2.11 0.12 -14.38
C PRO A 32 2.23 -1.21 -15.11
N ASP A 33 3.14 -1.31 -16.08
CA ASP A 33 3.46 -2.62 -16.66
C ASP A 33 4.12 -3.53 -15.60
N LEU A 34 3.94 -4.84 -15.75
CA LEU A 34 4.69 -5.82 -14.96
C LEU A 34 6.11 -5.91 -15.51
N ASP A 35 7.08 -6.07 -14.61
CA ASP A 35 8.50 -6.25 -14.98
C ASP A 35 8.79 -7.67 -15.51
N TYR A 36 7.75 -8.52 -15.67
CA TYR A 36 7.80 -9.91 -16.10
C TYR A 36 6.48 -10.35 -16.77
N ASP A 37 6.51 -11.42 -17.57
CA ASP A 37 5.31 -11.97 -18.23
C ASP A 37 4.30 -12.53 -17.21
N TYR A 38 3.01 -12.55 -17.56
CA TYR A 38 1.96 -13.02 -16.63
C TYR A 38 2.20 -14.44 -16.09
N GLY A 39 2.71 -15.36 -16.92
CA GLY A 39 3.01 -16.74 -16.52
C GLY A 39 4.38 -16.93 -15.85
N ALA A 40 5.18 -15.88 -15.68
CA ALA A 40 6.57 -16.01 -15.22
C ALA A 40 6.71 -16.40 -13.73
N LEU A 41 5.62 -16.31 -12.96
CA LEU A 41 5.57 -16.69 -11.54
C LEU A 41 5.07 -18.13 -11.32
N GLU A 42 4.83 -18.88 -12.40
CA GLU A 42 4.43 -20.28 -12.29
C GLU A 42 5.57 -21.17 -11.75
N PRO A 43 5.25 -22.21 -10.97
CA PRO A 43 3.92 -22.67 -10.60
C PRO A 43 3.34 -22.00 -9.34
N ALA A 44 4.04 -21.03 -8.73
CA ALA A 44 3.61 -20.43 -7.48
C ALA A 44 2.33 -19.60 -7.63
N ILE A 45 2.20 -18.83 -8.71
CA ILE A 45 1.00 -18.07 -9.05
C ILE A 45 0.74 -18.25 -10.55
N SER A 46 -0.46 -18.69 -10.93
CA SER A 46 -0.80 -18.94 -12.32
C SER A 46 -0.86 -17.67 -13.17
N GLY A 47 -0.55 -17.79 -14.45
CA GLY A 47 -0.66 -16.67 -15.39
C GLY A 47 -2.09 -16.13 -15.52
N GLU A 48 -3.10 -16.99 -15.36
CA GLU A 48 -4.51 -16.57 -15.34
C GLU A 48 -4.81 -15.60 -14.18
N ILE A 49 -4.33 -15.93 -12.97
CA ILE A 49 -4.48 -15.06 -11.80
C ILE A 49 -3.75 -13.74 -12.09
N MET A 50 -2.49 -13.79 -12.49
CA MET A 50 -1.68 -12.59 -12.73
C MET A 50 -2.31 -11.67 -13.76
N GLN A 51 -2.85 -12.21 -14.85
CA GLN A 51 -3.52 -11.44 -15.89
C GLN A 51 -4.79 -10.75 -15.38
N LEU A 52 -5.66 -11.48 -14.69
CA LEU A 52 -6.92 -10.92 -14.16
C LEU A 52 -6.66 -9.91 -13.03
N HIS A 53 -5.77 -10.26 -12.10
CA HIS A 53 -5.40 -9.44 -10.96
C HIS A 53 -4.79 -8.11 -11.40
N HIS A 54 -3.95 -8.13 -12.43
CA HIS A 54 -3.37 -6.93 -13.02
C HIS A 54 -4.36 -6.14 -13.89
N GLN A 55 -4.87 -6.74 -14.97
CA GLN A 55 -5.63 -6.02 -16.01
C GLN A 55 -7.07 -5.70 -15.61
N LYS A 56 -7.63 -6.38 -14.60
CA LYS A 56 -9.00 -6.15 -14.12
C LYS A 56 -9.00 -5.49 -12.76
N HIS A 57 -8.43 -6.14 -11.74
CA HIS A 57 -8.52 -5.63 -10.37
C HIS A 57 -7.70 -4.34 -10.18
N HIS A 58 -6.39 -4.36 -10.48
CA HIS A 58 -5.55 -3.17 -10.34
C HIS A 58 -6.00 -2.02 -11.24
N GLN A 59 -6.35 -2.31 -12.50
CA GLN A 59 -6.89 -1.30 -13.42
C GLN A 59 -8.17 -0.65 -12.90
N THR A 60 -9.05 -1.42 -12.24
CA THR A 60 -10.29 -0.89 -11.67
C THR A 60 -10.00 0.07 -10.51
N TYR A 61 -9.05 -0.26 -9.63
CA TYR A 61 -8.61 0.66 -8.57
C TYR A 61 -8.10 1.97 -9.15
N ILE A 62 -7.25 1.92 -10.18
CA ILE A 62 -6.70 3.13 -10.82
C ILE A 62 -7.80 3.98 -11.45
N THR A 63 -8.68 3.37 -12.24
CA THR A 63 -9.80 4.08 -12.90
C THR A 63 -10.68 4.78 -11.87
N ASN A 64 -11.03 4.10 -10.78
CA ASN A 64 -11.90 4.67 -9.76
C ASN A 64 -11.16 5.67 -8.85
N TYR A 65 -9.86 5.49 -8.65
CA TYR A 65 -9.04 6.45 -7.92
C TYR A 65 -8.95 7.78 -8.66
N ASN A 66 -8.68 7.76 -9.97
CA ASN A 66 -8.67 8.96 -10.81
C ASN A 66 -10.02 9.70 -10.76
N LYS A 67 -11.14 8.98 -10.89
CA LYS A 67 -12.49 9.57 -10.75
C LYS A 67 -12.71 10.20 -9.38
N ALA A 68 -12.26 9.55 -8.30
CA ALA A 68 -12.40 10.08 -6.95
C ALA A 68 -11.53 11.33 -6.74
N LEU A 69 -10.34 11.38 -7.35
CA LEU A 69 -9.46 12.56 -7.33
C LEU A 69 -10.07 13.75 -8.07
N GLU A 70 -10.68 13.53 -9.23
CA GLU A 70 -11.41 14.57 -9.98
C GLU A 70 -12.54 15.18 -9.14
N GLN A 71 -13.35 14.32 -8.52
CA GLN A 71 -14.46 14.76 -7.65
C GLN A 71 -13.94 15.47 -6.39
N LEU A 72 -12.81 15.03 -5.84
CA LEU A 72 -12.20 15.63 -4.66
C LEU A 72 -11.67 17.04 -4.97
N ASP A 73 -10.99 17.21 -6.10
CA ASP A 73 -10.49 18.51 -6.56
C ASP A 73 -11.63 19.51 -6.78
N GLU A 74 -12.72 19.07 -7.41
CA GLU A 74 -13.92 19.89 -7.61
C GLU A 74 -14.55 20.28 -6.27
N ALA A 75 -14.70 19.34 -5.33
CA ALA A 75 -15.26 19.60 -4.01
C ALA A 75 -14.40 20.56 -3.18
N MET A 76 -13.07 20.39 -3.23
CA MET A 76 -12.12 21.30 -2.57
C MET A 76 -12.19 22.70 -3.15
N THR A 77 -12.26 22.82 -4.48
CA THR A 77 -12.39 24.12 -5.18
C THR A 77 -13.68 24.85 -4.82
N LYS A 78 -14.78 24.10 -4.62
CA LYS A 78 -16.08 24.65 -4.20
C LYS A 78 -16.18 24.92 -2.69
N GLY A 79 -15.21 24.46 -1.89
CA GLY A 79 -15.29 24.50 -0.43
C GLY A 79 -16.37 23.57 0.16
N ASP A 80 -16.78 22.52 -0.55
CA ASP A 80 -17.77 21.55 -0.10
C ASP A 80 -17.15 20.49 0.81
N ALA A 81 -16.99 20.85 2.09
CA ALA A 81 -16.41 19.98 3.11
C ALA A 81 -17.17 18.65 3.27
N SER A 82 -18.49 18.63 3.05
CA SER A 82 -19.30 17.42 3.16
C SER A 82 -18.91 16.40 2.08
N THR A 83 -18.81 16.84 0.83
CA THR A 83 -18.38 15.97 -0.27
C THR A 83 -16.93 15.53 -0.11
N VAL A 84 -16.04 16.43 0.34
CA VAL A 84 -14.64 16.07 0.65
C VAL A 84 -14.55 14.92 1.65
N VAL A 85 -15.31 14.98 2.73
CA VAL A 85 -15.34 13.90 3.76
C VAL A 85 -15.96 12.63 3.19
N LYS A 86 -17.06 12.73 2.44
CA LYS A 86 -17.73 11.57 1.81
C LYS A 86 -16.80 10.81 0.86
N LEU A 87 -15.94 11.50 0.12
CA LEU A 87 -15.02 10.90 -0.85
C LEU A 87 -13.86 10.13 -0.21
N GLN A 88 -13.55 10.34 1.07
CA GLN A 88 -12.40 9.69 1.73
C GLN A 88 -12.48 8.17 1.68
N SER A 89 -13.68 7.58 1.73
CA SER A 89 -13.84 6.13 1.61
C SER A 89 -13.39 5.63 0.23
N ALA A 90 -13.76 6.32 -0.85
CA ALA A 90 -13.38 5.93 -2.21
C ALA A 90 -11.89 6.20 -2.48
N ILE A 91 -11.35 7.30 -1.93
CA ILE A 91 -9.93 7.64 -2.00
C ILE A 91 -9.09 6.58 -1.28
N LYS A 92 -9.45 6.22 -0.05
CA LYS A 92 -8.74 5.19 0.72
C LYS A 92 -8.80 3.83 0.04
N PHE A 93 -9.98 3.41 -0.41
CA PHE A 93 -10.14 2.08 -1.01
C PHE A 93 -9.44 1.95 -2.37
N ASN A 94 -9.63 2.90 -3.29
CA ASN A 94 -9.07 2.79 -4.63
C ASN A 94 -7.60 3.26 -4.68
N GLY A 95 -7.26 4.33 -3.97
CA GLY A 95 -5.88 4.79 -3.85
C GLY A 95 -5.01 3.79 -3.09
N GLY A 96 -5.52 3.25 -1.98
CA GLY A 96 -4.89 2.16 -1.26
C GLY A 96 -4.73 0.90 -2.11
N GLY A 97 -5.76 0.55 -2.91
CA GLY A 97 -5.68 -0.56 -3.86
C GLY A 97 -4.58 -0.36 -4.90
N HIS A 98 -4.46 0.83 -5.46
CA HIS A 98 -3.37 1.16 -6.39
C HIS A 98 -1.98 1.07 -5.72
N VAL A 99 -1.82 1.64 -4.53
CA VAL A 99 -0.56 1.58 -3.76
C VAL A 99 -0.16 0.13 -3.49
N ASN A 100 -1.08 -0.66 -2.93
CA ASN A 100 -0.79 -2.03 -2.52
C ASN A 100 -0.39 -2.92 -3.70
N HIS A 101 -1.13 -2.85 -4.81
CA HIS A 101 -0.81 -3.66 -5.99
C HIS A 101 0.47 -3.21 -6.68
N SER A 102 0.72 -1.90 -6.76
CA SER A 102 1.98 -1.39 -7.33
C SER A 102 3.21 -1.86 -6.56
N ILE A 103 3.09 -2.02 -5.24
CA ILE A 103 4.12 -2.65 -4.40
C ILE A 103 4.17 -4.16 -4.63
N PHE A 104 3.00 -4.82 -4.68
CA PHE A 104 2.90 -6.27 -4.89
C PHE A 104 3.61 -6.74 -6.15
N TRP A 105 3.42 -6.04 -7.28
CA TRP A 105 4.09 -6.42 -8.53
C TRP A 105 5.62 -6.30 -8.46
N LYS A 106 6.14 -5.34 -7.68
CA LYS A 106 7.59 -5.14 -7.54
C LYS A 106 8.23 -6.06 -6.51
N ASN A 107 7.45 -6.51 -5.53
CA ASN A 107 7.92 -7.44 -4.51
C ASN A 107 7.86 -8.91 -4.94
N LEU A 108 7.44 -9.18 -6.19
CA LEU A 108 7.50 -10.48 -6.83
C LEU A 108 8.48 -10.46 -8.01
N THR A 109 9.07 -11.61 -8.30
CA THR A 109 9.96 -11.80 -9.46
C THR A 109 10.03 -13.29 -9.81
N PRO A 110 10.28 -13.66 -11.07
CA PRO A 110 10.44 -15.05 -11.47
C PRO A 110 11.54 -15.76 -10.68
N ALA A 111 11.37 -17.06 -10.41
CA ALA A 111 12.35 -17.84 -9.64
C ALA A 111 13.74 -17.86 -10.31
N ASN A 112 13.80 -17.91 -11.64
CA ASN A 112 15.04 -17.83 -12.42
C ASN A 112 15.69 -16.43 -12.42
N GLU A 113 15.04 -15.42 -11.84
CA GLU A 113 15.54 -14.05 -11.68
C GLU A 113 15.80 -13.68 -10.21
N GLY A 114 15.79 -14.67 -9.31
CA GLY A 114 16.04 -14.49 -7.88
C GLY A 114 14.78 -14.50 -7.01
N GLY A 115 13.63 -14.87 -7.57
CA GLY A 115 12.39 -15.08 -6.82
C GLY A 115 12.58 -16.18 -5.78
N GLY A 116 12.27 -15.86 -4.53
CA GLY A 116 12.41 -16.77 -3.39
C GLY A 116 13.82 -16.96 -2.84
N GLU A 117 14.83 -16.31 -3.42
CA GLU A 117 16.18 -16.29 -2.85
C GLU A 117 16.17 -15.48 -1.54
N PRO A 118 16.62 -16.04 -0.40
CA PRO A 118 16.55 -15.37 0.90
C PRO A 118 17.22 -13.98 0.91
N PRO A 119 16.72 -13.04 1.73
CA PRO A 119 17.34 -11.73 1.85
C PRO A 119 18.74 -11.85 2.45
N HIS A 120 19.67 -11.08 1.90
CA HIS A 120 21.04 -10.96 2.40
C HIS A 120 21.33 -9.52 2.85
N GLY A 121 22.53 -9.29 3.38
CA GLY A 121 22.97 -7.96 3.78
C GLY A 121 22.17 -7.40 4.95
N SER A 122 22.00 -6.07 4.97
CA SER A 122 21.37 -5.29 6.04
C SER A 122 19.96 -5.80 6.40
N LEU A 123 19.13 -6.08 5.40
CA LEU A 123 17.77 -6.59 5.61
C LEU A 123 17.79 -8.00 6.19
N GLY A 124 18.66 -8.89 5.70
CA GLY A 124 18.81 -10.24 6.25
C GLY A 124 19.16 -10.23 7.74
N TRP A 125 20.18 -9.44 8.12
CA TRP A 125 20.56 -9.24 9.52
C TRP A 125 19.44 -8.64 10.37
N ALA A 126 18.68 -7.68 9.82
CA ALA A 126 17.55 -7.09 10.50
C ALA A 126 16.44 -8.12 10.72
N ILE A 127 16.17 -9.01 9.76
CA ILE A 127 15.21 -10.09 9.91
C ILE A 127 15.61 -11.03 11.03
N ASP A 128 16.87 -11.49 11.03
CA ASP A 128 17.39 -12.36 12.10
C ASP A 128 17.30 -11.70 13.48
N THR A 129 17.61 -10.40 13.55
CA THR A 129 17.54 -9.64 14.81
C THR A 129 16.11 -9.51 15.34
N HIS A 130 15.13 -9.24 14.48
CA HIS A 130 13.76 -8.92 14.90
C HIS A 130 12.85 -10.14 15.02
N PHE A 131 13.11 -11.19 14.24
CA PHE A 131 12.26 -12.38 14.16
C PHE A 131 12.99 -13.66 14.59
N GLY A 132 14.30 -13.61 14.83
CA GLY A 132 15.14 -14.75 15.21
C GLY A 132 15.68 -15.54 14.03
N SER A 133 14.90 -15.70 12.96
CA SER A 133 15.37 -16.24 11.68
C SER A 133 14.43 -15.85 10.53
N PHE A 134 14.90 -16.09 9.30
CA PHE A 134 14.09 -15.96 8.10
C PHE A 134 12.85 -16.87 8.10
N GLU A 135 13.00 -18.12 8.55
CA GLU A 135 11.89 -19.07 8.65
C GLU A 135 10.84 -18.62 9.67
N ALA A 136 11.28 -18.03 10.79
CA ALA A 136 10.37 -17.49 11.81
C ALA A 136 9.55 -16.30 11.27
N LEU A 137 10.15 -15.45 10.42
CA LEU A 137 9.43 -14.41 9.71
C LEU A 137 8.36 -15.00 8.77
N ILE A 138 8.73 -15.99 7.94
CA ILE A 138 7.80 -16.66 7.02
C ILE A 138 6.63 -17.28 7.80
N GLN A 139 6.92 -17.98 8.90
CA GLN A 139 5.90 -18.58 9.76
C GLN A 139 4.97 -17.52 10.34
N LYS A 140 5.50 -16.41 10.83
CA LYS A 140 4.70 -15.30 11.35
C LYS A 140 3.80 -14.71 10.25
N MET A 141 4.35 -14.34 9.10
CA MET A 141 3.56 -13.74 8.02
C MET A 141 2.48 -14.70 7.49
N ASN A 142 2.78 -15.99 7.36
CA ASN A 142 1.80 -16.99 6.97
C ASN A 142 0.68 -17.15 8.00
N ALA A 143 1.01 -17.15 9.30
CA ALA A 143 0.02 -17.23 10.36
C ALA A 143 -0.92 -16.01 10.35
N GLU A 144 -0.36 -14.80 10.25
CA GLU A 144 -1.13 -13.55 10.20
C GLU A 144 -1.99 -13.47 8.93
N GLY A 145 -1.44 -13.83 7.76
CA GLY A 145 -2.17 -13.84 6.49
C GLY A 145 -3.30 -14.87 6.44
N ALA A 146 -3.09 -16.05 7.03
CA ALA A 146 -4.13 -17.06 7.15
C ALA A 146 -5.27 -16.62 8.09
N ALA A 147 -4.95 -15.85 9.13
CA ALA A 147 -5.89 -15.37 10.14
C ALA A 147 -6.72 -14.14 9.71
N VAL A 148 -6.39 -13.49 8.58
CA VAL A 148 -7.18 -12.36 8.06
C VAL A 148 -8.63 -12.78 7.82
N GLN A 149 -9.56 -12.13 8.53
CA GLN A 149 -10.99 -12.34 8.35
C GLN A 149 -11.50 -11.50 7.19
N GLY A 150 -12.01 -12.17 6.14
CA GLY A 150 -12.40 -11.53 4.89
C GLY A 150 -11.20 -11.19 4.02
N SER A 151 -11.22 -9.96 3.48
CA SER A 151 -10.25 -9.45 2.53
C SER A 151 -9.19 -8.59 3.20
N GLY A 152 -7.93 -8.72 2.77
CA GLY A 152 -6.85 -7.89 3.31
C GLY A 152 -5.47 -8.24 2.79
N TRP A 153 -4.48 -7.72 3.50
CA TRP A 153 -3.06 -7.87 3.19
C TRP A 153 -2.27 -8.22 4.44
N VAL A 154 -1.17 -8.94 4.27
CA VAL A 154 -0.12 -9.09 5.29
C VAL A 154 1.16 -8.44 4.81
N TRP A 155 1.82 -7.69 5.69
CA TRP A 155 2.96 -6.85 5.37
C TRP A 155 4.17 -7.20 6.22
N LEU A 156 5.35 -7.14 5.61
CA LEU A 156 6.60 -6.81 6.31
C LEU A 156 6.85 -5.32 6.11
N GLY A 157 6.94 -4.57 7.20
CA GLY A 157 7.21 -3.14 7.19
C GLY A 157 8.48 -2.78 7.93
N LEU A 158 9.10 -1.67 7.52
CA LEU A 158 10.08 -0.94 8.33
C LEU A 158 9.36 0.20 9.06
N ASP A 159 9.46 0.23 10.37
CA ASP A 159 9.13 1.41 11.17
C ASP A 159 10.36 2.31 11.24
N LYS A 160 10.29 3.47 10.58
CA LYS A 160 11.41 4.42 10.50
C LYS A 160 11.72 5.12 11.82
N ASP A 161 10.73 5.28 12.69
CA ASP A 161 10.92 5.99 13.96
C ASP A 161 11.68 5.10 14.94
N PHE A 162 11.37 3.81 14.96
CA PHE A 162 11.99 2.82 15.85
C PHE A 162 13.11 2.00 15.19
N LYS A 163 13.38 2.24 13.90
CA LYS A 163 14.31 1.44 13.07
C LYS A 163 14.08 -0.06 13.22
N LYS A 164 12.80 -0.47 13.19
CA LYS A 164 12.37 -1.83 13.54
C LYS A 164 11.58 -2.47 12.41
N LEU A 165 11.80 -3.76 12.18
CA LEU A 165 10.91 -4.54 11.31
C LEU A 165 9.63 -4.95 12.04
N VAL A 166 8.49 -4.81 11.37
CA VAL A 166 7.16 -5.16 11.87
C VAL A 166 6.43 -6.06 10.88
N VAL A 167 5.58 -6.94 11.42
CA VAL A 167 4.58 -7.67 10.61
C VAL A 167 3.21 -7.18 11.01
N GLU A 168 2.43 -6.73 10.04
CA GLU A 168 1.12 -6.12 10.23
C GLU A 168 0.13 -6.64 9.20
N THR A 169 -1.15 -6.58 9.54
CA THR A 169 -2.24 -6.82 8.58
C THR A 169 -3.06 -5.56 8.37
N THR A 170 -3.56 -5.39 7.16
CA THR A 170 -4.54 -4.33 6.83
C THR A 170 -5.77 -4.93 6.20
N ALA A 171 -6.93 -4.36 6.55
CA ALA A 171 -8.20 -4.80 6.01
C ALA A 171 -8.44 -4.19 4.63
N ASN A 172 -9.11 -4.95 3.77
CA ASN A 172 -9.48 -4.53 2.42
C ASN A 172 -8.27 -4.00 1.64
N GLN A 173 -8.31 -2.73 1.23
CA GLN A 173 -7.24 -2.07 0.47
C GLN A 173 -6.55 -0.98 1.28
N ASP A 174 -6.67 -0.99 2.60
CA ASP A 174 -5.98 -0.03 3.44
C ASP A 174 -4.46 -0.26 3.30
N PRO A 175 -3.66 0.74 2.89
CA PRO A 175 -2.22 0.58 2.76
C PRO A 175 -1.55 0.59 4.13
N LEU A 176 -0.37 -0.03 4.25
CA LEU A 176 0.35 -0.16 5.53
C LEU A 176 0.52 1.17 6.28
N VAL A 177 0.75 2.27 5.56
CA VAL A 177 0.91 3.62 6.12
C VAL A 177 -0.29 4.09 6.96
N THR A 178 -1.48 3.49 6.79
CA THR A 178 -2.65 3.76 7.64
C THR A 178 -2.52 3.21 9.07
N LYS A 179 -1.62 2.23 9.29
CA LYS A 179 -1.25 1.75 10.64
C LYS A 179 -0.23 2.66 11.33
N GLY A 180 0.49 3.49 10.57
CA GLY A 180 1.47 4.44 11.08
C GLY A 180 2.20 5.15 9.94
N ALA A 181 2.32 6.47 10.02
CA ALA A 181 2.95 7.27 8.96
C ALA A 181 4.46 7.00 8.79
N SER A 182 5.12 6.45 9.82
CA SER A 182 6.52 6.02 9.78
C SER A 182 6.73 4.67 9.10
N LEU A 183 5.65 3.91 8.84
CA LEU A 183 5.73 2.56 8.29
C LEU A 183 5.95 2.58 6.78
N VAL A 184 7.02 1.92 6.34
CA VAL A 184 7.34 1.69 4.94
C VAL A 184 7.12 0.22 4.59
N PRO A 185 6.28 -0.12 3.61
CA PRO A 185 6.08 -1.49 3.18
C PRO A 185 7.32 -2.01 2.42
N LEU A 186 7.89 -3.12 2.89
CA LEU A 186 9.01 -3.82 2.23
C LEU A 186 8.51 -4.99 1.38
N LEU A 187 7.55 -5.74 1.93
CA LEU A 187 6.86 -6.86 1.30
C LEU A 187 5.38 -6.80 1.69
N GLY A 188 4.50 -7.09 0.75
CA GLY A 188 3.06 -7.22 0.98
C GLY A 188 2.53 -8.43 0.23
N ILE A 189 1.71 -9.25 0.88
CA ILE A 189 1.04 -10.40 0.27
C ILE A 189 -0.46 -10.14 0.26
N ASP A 190 -1.05 -10.19 -0.93
CA ASP A 190 -2.50 -10.06 -1.13
C ASP A 190 -3.21 -11.35 -0.67
N VAL A 191 -4.07 -11.25 0.34
CA VAL A 191 -4.87 -12.39 0.82
C VAL A 191 -6.37 -12.22 0.52
N TRP A 192 -6.71 -11.32 -0.40
CA TRP A 192 -8.02 -11.34 -1.05
C TRP A 192 -8.17 -12.62 -1.88
N GLU A 193 -9.38 -13.17 -1.93
CA GLU A 193 -9.65 -14.42 -2.65
C GLU A 193 -9.27 -14.32 -4.14
N HIS A 194 -9.42 -13.16 -4.78
CA HIS A 194 -9.03 -13.00 -6.19
C HIS A 194 -7.55 -13.28 -6.45
N ALA A 195 -6.68 -13.17 -5.44
CA ALA A 195 -5.24 -13.39 -5.58
C ALA A 195 -4.86 -14.88 -5.63
N TYR A 196 -5.78 -15.79 -5.27
CA TYR A 196 -5.44 -17.22 -5.16
C TYR A 196 -6.55 -18.18 -5.55
N TYR A 197 -7.82 -17.79 -5.57
CA TYR A 197 -8.95 -18.72 -5.61
C TYR A 197 -9.02 -19.56 -6.89
N LEU A 198 -8.57 -19.02 -8.04
CA LEU A 198 -8.57 -19.78 -9.29
C LEU A 198 -7.62 -20.99 -9.25
N GLN A 199 -6.53 -20.91 -8.48
CA GLN A 199 -5.52 -21.96 -8.36
C GLN A 199 -5.62 -22.77 -7.05
N TYR A 200 -5.83 -22.11 -5.91
CA TYR A 200 -5.79 -22.69 -4.57
C TYR A 200 -7.18 -22.84 -3.91
N LYS A 201 -8.24 -22.34 -4.56
CA LYS A 201 -9.63 -22.37 -4.04
C LYS A 201 -9.70 -21.81 -2.62
N ASN A 202 -10.36 -22.50 -1.71
CA ASN A 202 -10.49 -22.10 -0.30
C ASN A 202 -9.21 -22.34 0.53
N VAL A 203 -8.16 -22.96 -0.04
CA VAL A 203 -6.96 -23.37 0.71
C VAL A 203 -5.92 -22.24 0.69
N ARG A 204 -6.27 -21.09 1.29
CA ARG A 204 -5.36 -19.94 1.46
C ARG A 204 -3.97 -20.33 2.02
N PRO A 205 -3.85 -21.27 2.99
CA PRO A 205 -2.53 -21.69 3.47
C PRO A 205 -1.61 -22.28 2.39
N ASP A 206 -2.15 -22.93 1.36
CA ASP A 206 -1.33 -23.48 0.27
C ASP A 206 -0.80 -22.37 -0.64
N TYR A 207 -1.59 -21.33 -0.89
CA TYR A 207 -1.13 -20.11 -1.55
C TYR A 207 -0.01 -19.44 -0.75
N LEU A 208 -0.24 -19.23 0.55
CA LEU A 208 0.74 -18.62 1.46
C LEU A 208 2.02 -19.46 1.60
N LYS A 209 1.95 -20.78 1.41
CA LYS A 209 3.14 -21.63 1.36
C LYS A 209 3.93 -21.46 0.06
N ASN A 210 3.25 -21.25 -1.07
CA ASN A 210 3.90 -21.23 -2.39
C ASN A 210 4.42 -19.86 -2.82
N ILE A 211 3.78 -18.76 -2.41
CA ILE A 211 4.16 -17.41 -2.83
C ILE A 211 5.62 -17.06 -2.49
N TRP A 212 6.16 -17.60 -1.40
CA TRP A 212 7.56 -17.36 -1.01
C TRP A 212 8.59 -17.75 -2.08
N LYS A 213 8.24 -18.65 -3.01
CA LYS A 213 9.10 -19.07 -4.13
C LYS A 213 9.32 -17.99 -5.19
N VAL A 214 8.54 -16.92 -5.15
CA VAL A 214 8.56 -15.83 -6.14
C VAL A 214 8.69 -14.46 -5.48
N VAL A 215 8.97 -14.40 -4.17
CA VAL A 215 9.20 -13.13 -3.47
C VAL A 215 10.54 -12.54 -3.89
N ASN A 216 10.52 -11.28 -4.32
CA ASN A 216 11.68 -10.49 -4.70
C ASN A 216 12.30 -9.80 -3.46
N TRP A 217 13.17 -10.52 -2.76
CA TRP A 217 13.89 -9.97 -1.62
C TRP A 217 14.90 -8.88 -2.00
N LYS A 218 15.32 -8.80 -3.27
CA LYS A 218 16.16 -7.72 -3.77
C LYS A 218 15.43 -6.38 -3.79
N TYR A 219 14.14 -6.38 -4.17
CA TYR A 219 13.28 -5.19 -4.03
C TYR A 219 13.16 -4.76 -2.57
N ALA A 220 12.79 -5.70 -1.69
CA ALA A 220 12.63 -5.41 -0.26
C ALA A 220 13.93 -4.86 0.37
N GLY A 221 15.08 -5.45 0.03
CA GLY A 221 16.41 -5.00 0.47
C GLY A 221 16.72 -3.58 -0.02
N ALA A 222 16.46 -3.28 -1.29
CA ALA A 222 16.68 -1.93 -1.83
C ALA A 222 15.80 -0.87 -1.18
N VAL A 223 14.54 -1.19 -0.85
CA VAL A 223 13.66 -0.27 -0.10
C VAL A 223 14.18 -0.08 1.32
N TYR A 224 14.58 -1.17 1.99
CA TYR A 224 15.13 -1.12 3.33
C TYR A 224 16.39 -0.23 3.39
N ASP A 225 17.35 -0.43 2.50
CA ASP A 225 18.60 0.35 2.46
C ASP A 225 18.36 1.84 2.19
N LYS A 226 17.36 2.15 1.37
CA LYS A 226 17.02 3.54 1.04
C LYS A 226 16.37 4.27 2.22
N GLU A 227 15.55 3.58 2.99
CA GLU A 227 14.68 4.17 4.02
C GLU A 227 15.23 3.98 5.45
N SER A 228 16.29 3.18 5.61
CA SER A 228 17.02 2.95 6.86
C SER A 228 18.50 3.43 6.79
N PRO A 229 18.76 4.74 6.61
CA PRO A 229 20.11 5.28 6.72
C PRO A 229 20.70 5.20 8.15
#